data_AF-A0A2V9PAL9-F1
#
_entry.id   AF-A0A2V9PAL9-F1
#
_cell.length_a   1.000
_cell.length_b   1.000
_cell.length_c   1.000
_cell.angle_alpha   90.00
_cell.angle_beta   90.00
_cell.angle_gamma   90.00
#
_symmetry.space_group_name_H-M   'P 1'
#
loop_
_entity.id
_entity.type
_entity.pdbx_description
1 polymer ?
#
loop_
_entity_poly.entity_id
_entity_poly.type
_entity_poly.pdbx_seq_one_letter_code
_entity_poly.pdbx_strand_id
1 'polypeptide(L)'
;MDLSHSRPHKKFHSAPVKPFRKFLQAVDHVIENCVNKRGAGRGPASRIRLGDARNLPVRDASIDLVVTSPPYLNAIDYIRCSKFSLVWMGYRIHDLRDLRAESIGAETARGDSKDEPAIKEILAALKLKPSLSKRDEAVLTRYIADMRRALREVTRVLAPGGEAVYVLGENTIRGTYIRNSRIICEIAELCGLRLKERRVRNLPANRRYLPPPSSRKANSMNARMRREVVLAFAK
;
A
#
# COMPACT_ATOMS: atom_id res chain seq x y z
N MET A 1 20.17 6.19 -2.70
CA MET A 1 19.67 6.58 -1.36
C MET A 1 18.25 7.08 -1.56
N ASP A 2 17.25 6.27 -1.22
CA ASP A 2 15.84 6.66 -1.31
C ASP A 2 15.57 7.78 -0.28
N LEU A 3 14.70 8.75 -0.61
CA LEU A 3 14.40 9.91 0.24
C LEU A 3 13.99 9.50 1.67
N SER A 4 13.37 8.33 1.80
CA SER A 4 12.96 7.69 3.06
C SER A 4 14.12 7.28 3.99
N HIS A 5 15.34 7.14 3.47
CA HIS A 5 16.55 6.72 4.20
C HIS A 5 17.50 7.89 4.48
N SER A 6 17.16 9.10 4.03
CA SER A 6 17.99 10.27 4.29
C SER A 6 17.91 10.64 5.78
N ARG A 7 19.06 10.74 6.46
CA ARG A 7 19.17 11.30 7.80
C ARG A 7 19.66 12.76 7.67
N PRO A 8 18.80 13.72 7.30
CA PRO A 8 19.22 15.09 6.98
C PRO A 8 19.88 15.82 8.17
N HIS A 9 19.65 15.34 9.39
CA HIS A 9 20.29 15.84 10.61
C HIS A 9 21.74 15.34 10.80
N LYS A 10 22.22 14.37 10.00
CA LYS A 10 23.60 13.90 10.02
C LYS A 10 24.34 14.43 8.79
N LYS A 11 25.24 15.39 8.99
CA LYS A 11 26.16 15.88 7.97
C LYS A 11 27.47 15.09 8.05
N PHE A 12 27.97 14.64 6.90
CA PHE A 12 29.25 13.93 6.80
C PHE A 12 30.13 14.65 5.78
N HIS A 13 31.41 14.87 6.10
CA HIS A 13 32.39 15.47 5.20
C HIS A 13 32.95 14.47 4.17
N SER A 14 32.88 13.18 4.48
CA SER A 14 33.20 12.07 3.59
C SER A 14 32.04 11.07 3.61
N ALA A 15 31.86 10.31 2.53
CA ALA A 15 30.80 9.32 2.48
C ALA A 15 30.99 8.28 3.61
N PRO A 16 30.09 8.20 4.61
CA PRO A 16 30.27 7.33 5.77
C PRO A 16 30.18 5.84 5.41
N VAL A 17 29.67 5.56 4.22
CA VAL A 17 29.48 4.22 3.67
C VAL A 17 29.92 4.27 2.22
N LYS A 18 30.73 3.30 1.78
CA LYS A 18 31.08 3.12 0.36
C LYS A 18 29.91 2.43 -0.36
N PRO A 19 29.10 3.12 -1.18
CA PRO A 19 27.82 2.60 -1.66
C PRO A 19 27.95 1.32 -2.47
N PHE A 20 28.95 1.23 -3.36
CA PHE A 20 29.19 0.04 -4.18
C PHE A 20 29.52 -1.20 -3.34
N ARG A 21 30.33 -1.06 -2.28
CA ARG A 21 30.64 -2.20 -1.39
C ARG A 21 29.40 -2.70 -0.67
N LYS A 22 28.56 -1.77 -0.18
CA LYS A 22 27.30 -2.14 0.47
C LYS A 22 26.26 -2.70 -0.49
N PHE A 23 26.25 -2.24 -1.73
CA PHE A 23 25.40 -2.81 -2.77
C PHE A 23 25.76 -4.27 -3.03
N LEU A 24 27.05 -4.58 -3.24
CA LEU A 24 27.49 -5.96 -3.46
C LEU A 24 27.14 -6.86 -2.26
N GLN A 25 27.43 -6.40 -1.04
CA GLN A 25 27.03 -7.14 0.17
C GLN A 25 25.51 -7.37 0.26
N ALA A 26 24.70 -6.39 -0.15
CA ALA A 26 23.24 -6.55 -0.18
C ALA A 26 22.80 -7.54 -1.26
N VAL A 27 23.46 -7.55 -2.42
CA VAL A 27 23.22 -8.54 -3.49
C VAL A 27 23.56 -9.95 -3.00
N ASP A 28 24.72 -10.15 -2.39
CA ASP A 28 25.14 -11.44 -1.84
C ASP A 28 24.11 -11.93 -0.79
N HIS A 29 23.72 -11.06 0.13
CA HIS A 29 22.70 -11.37 1.13
C HIS A 29 21.35 -11.76 0.50
N VAL A 30 20.90 -11.08 -0.55
CA VAL A 30 19.67 -11.44 -1.26
C VAL A 30 19.81 -12.81 -1.94
N ILE A 31 20.95 -13.09 -2.58
CA ILE A 31 21.22 -14.37 -3.25
C ILE A 31 21.23 -15.52 -2.25
N GLU A 32 21.88 -15.34 -1.09
CA GLU A 32 21.93 -16.34 0.00
C GLU A 32 20.54 -16.70 0.53
N ASN A 33 19.60 -15.73 0.53
CA ASN A 33 18.23 -15.93 0.98
C ASN A 33 17.26 -16.35 -0.14
N CYS A 34 17.73 -16.43 -1.38
CA CYS A 34 16.92 -16.89 -2.50
C CYS A 34 16.85 -18.42 -2.54
N VAL A 35 15.65 -18.96 -2.82
CA VAL A 35 15.47 -20.39 -3.03
C VAL A 35 16.32 -20.84 -4.22
N ASN A 36 17.20 -21.82 -4.01
CA ASN A 36 18.05 -22.35 -5.06
C ASN A 36 17.17 -22.92 -6.18
N LYS A 37 17.30 -22.36 -7.39
CA LYS A 37 16.55 -22.81 -8.57
C LYS A 37 16.75 -24.29 -8.88
N ARG A 38 17.84 -24.93 -8.44
CA ARG A 38 18.09 -26.38 -8.64
C ARG A 38 17.87 -27.20 -7.37
N GLY A 39 17.47 -26.59 -6.27
CA GLY A 39 17.24 -27.28 -5.00
C GLY A 39 15.99 -28.18 -5.05
N ALA A 40 16.07 -29.32 -4.36
CA ALA A 40 14.88 -30.10 -4.04
C ALA A 40 13.93 -29.25 -3.17
N GLY A 41 12.62 -29.37 -3.38
CA GLY A 41 11.62 -28.59 -2.62
C GLY A 41 11.44 -27.13 -3.05
N ARG A 42 12.01 -26.69 -4.19
CA ARG A 42 11.89 -25.30 -4.69
C ARG A 42 10.47 -24.81 -5.02
N GLY A 43 9.46 -25.69 -4.97
CA GLY A 43 8.09 -25.39 -5.39
C GLY A 43 7.95 -25.13 -6.90
N PRO A 44 6.77 -24.71 -7.36
CA PRO A 44 6.56 -24.32 -8.75
C PRO A 44 7.29 -23.01 -9.10
N ALA A 45 7.63 -22.83 -10.37
CA ALA A 45 8.22 -21.58 -10.85
C ALA A 45 7.24 -20.42 -10.66
N SER A 46 7.72 -19.30 -10.10
CA SER A 46 6.91 -18.10 -9.95
C SER A 46 6.66 -17.43 -11.30
N ARG A 47 5.45 -16.89 -11.47
CA ARG A 47 5.06 -16.09 -12.64
C ARG A 47 4.91 -14.64 -12.20
N ILE A 48 5.76 -13.77 -12.73
CA ILE A 48 5.73 -12.33 -12.45
C ILE A 48 5.14 -11.63 -13.67
N ARG A 49 4.12 -10.80 -13.47
CA ARG A 49 3.47 -10.03 -14.52
C ARG A 49 3.38 -8.57 -14.09
N LEU A 50 3.69 -7.66 -15.00
CA LEU A 50 3.35 -6.25 -14.85
C LEU A 50 1.86 -6.07 -15.18
N GLY A 51 1.11 -5.38 -14.35
CA GLY A 51 -0.32 -5.16 -14.55
C GLY A 51 -0.92 -4.20 -13.53
N ASP A 52 -2.14 -3.75 -13.82
CA ASP A 52 -2.94 -2.92 -12.91
C ASP A 52 -3.83 -3.84 -12.05
N ALA A 53 -3.82 -3.66 -10.73
CA ALA A 53 -4.68 -4.42 -9.83
C ALA A 53 -6.18 -4.20 -10.10
N ARG A 54 -6.55 -3.10 -10.77
CA ARG A 54 -7.92 -2.79 -11.22
C ARG A 54 -8.31 -3.52 -12.51
N ASN A 55 -7.37 -4.20 -13.16
CA ASN A 55 -7.57 -5.02 -14.36
C ASN A 55 -6.47 -6.10 -14.44
N LEU A 56 -6.65 -7.20 -13.71
CA LEU A 56 -5.64 -8.24 -13.56
C LEU A 56 -5.56 -9.10 -14.84
N PRO A 57 -4.36 -9.32 -15.41
CA PRO A 57 -4.15 -10.21 -16.55
C PRO A 57 -4.11 -11.69 -16.09
N VAL A 58 -5.17 -12.12 -15.40
CA VAL A 58 -5.35 -13.44 -14.79
C VAL A 58 -6.76 -13.91 -15.14
N ARG A 59 -6.90 -15.20 -15.46
CA ARG A 59 -8.19 -15.80 -15.84
C ARG A 59 -9.14 -15.82 -14.64
N ASP A 60 -10.44 -15.79 -14.92
CA ASP A 60 -11.49 -15.92 -13.92
C ASP A 60 -11.33 -17.24 -13.13
N ALA A 61 -11.74 -17.23 -11.87
CA ALA A 61 -11.86 -18.42 -11.02
C ALA A 61 -10.64 -19.37 -11.06
N SER A 62 -9.44 -18.82 -10.90
CA SER A 62 -8.18 -19.57 -11.06
C SER A 62 -7.15 -19.43 -9.95
N ILE A 63 -7.45 -18.59 -8.97
CA ILE A 63 -6.58 -18.33 -7.83
C ILE A 63 -7.28 -18.85 -6.58
N ASP A 64 -6.61 -19.72 -5.82
CA ASP A 64 -7.15 -20.27 -4.58
C ASP A 64 -6.99 -19.29 -3.41
N LEU A 65 -5.90 -18.50 -3.42
CA LEU A 65 -5.54 -17.58 -2.35
C LEU A 65 -4.89 -16.30 -2.91
N VAL A 66 -5.41 -15.15 -2.49
CA VAL A 66 -4.78 -13.84 -2.68
C VAL A 66 -4.24 -13.37 -1.34
N VAL A 67 -2.96 -13.01 -1.26
CA VAL A 67 -2.37 -12.38 -0.06
C VAL A 67 -1.75 -11.05 -0.48
N THR A 68 -2.18 -9.95 0.14
CA THR A 68 -1.68 -8.61 -0.24
C THR A 68 -1.72 -7.60 0.90
N SER A 69 -0.97 -6.51 0.70
CA SER A 69 -1.08 -5.27 1.46
C SER A 69 -1.35 -4.16 0.44
N PRO A 70 -2.59 -3.67 0.29
CA PRO A 70 -2.90 -2.64 -0.70
C PRO A 70 -2.15 -1.34 -0.39
N PRO A 71 -1.99 -0.46 -1.40
CA PRO A 71 -1.33 0.83 -1.20
C PRO A 71 -2.07 1.64 -0.14
N TYR A 72 -1.32 2.21 0.80
CA TYR A 72 -1.88 2.93 1.92
C TYR A 72 -2.37 4.30 1.46
N LEU A 73 -3.66 4.58 1.67
CA LEU A 73 -4.28 5.88 1.39
C LEU A 73 -3.42 7.04 1.91
N ASN A 74 -2.79 7.80 1.02
CA ASN A 74 -2.05 9.04 1.30
C ASN A 74 -1.07 9.01 2.50
N ALA A 75 -0.56 7.84 2.88
CA ALA A 75 0.46 7.71 3.93
C ALA A 75 1.88 7.90 3.37
N ILE A 76 2.10 7.44 2.13
CA ILE A 76 3.39 7.42 1.45
C ILE A 76 3.16 7.61 -0.06
N ASP A 77 3.76 8.64 -0.65
CA ASP A 77 3.84 8.78 -2.10
C ASP A 77 5.00 7.91 -2.61
N TYR A 78 4.69 6.66 -2.94
CA TYR A 78 5.69 5.64 -3.32
C TYR A 78 6.55 6.08 -4.51
N ILE A 79 5.93 6.69 -5.53
CA ILE A 79 6.65 7.18 -6.71
C ILE A 79 7.60 8.31 -6.31
N ARG A 80 7.18 9.21 -5.42
CA ARG A 80 8.06 10.26 -4.90
C ARG A 80 9.22 9.68 -4.10
N CYS A 81 8.98 8.70 -3.22
CA CYS A 81 10.03 8.05 -2.44
C CYS A 81 11.08 7.40 -3.35
N SER A 82 10.62 6.63 -4.33
CA SER A 82 11.50 5.87 -5.22
C SER A 82 11.98 6.65 -6.44
N LYS A 83 11.67 7.95 -6.56
CA LYS A 83 11.95 8.79 -7.73
C LYS A 83 13.40 8.64 -8.22
N PHE A 84 14.38 8.81 -7.35
CA PHE A 84 15.79 8.75 -7.75
C PHE A 84 16.22 7.33 -8.16
N SER A 85 15.70 6.31 -7.50
CA SER A 85 15.96 4.91 -7.86
C SER A 85 15.37 4.59 -9.25
N LEU A 86 14.16 5.07 -9.54
CA LEU A 86 13.52 4.87 -10.84
C LEU A 86 14.26 5.62 -11.96
N VAL A 87 14.68 6.87 -11.73
CA VAL A 87 15.51 7.61 -12.70
C VAL A 87 16.83 6.88 -12.96
N TRP A 88 17.48 6.36 -11.91
CA TRP A 88 18.70 5.55 -12.05
C TRP A 88 18.46 4.28 -12.89
N MET A 89 17.28 3.66 -12.76
CA MET A 89 16.87 2.50 -13.55
C MET A 89 16.43 2.83 -14.99
N GLY A 90 16.57 4.10 -15.43
CA GLY A 90 16.31 4.53 -16.81
C GLY A 90 14.95 5.19 -17.05
N TYR A 91 14.13 5.40 -16.02
CA TYR A 91 12.85 6.11 -16.18
C TYR A 91 13.07 7.62 -16.34
N ARG A 92 12.34 8.24 -17.27
CA ARG A 92 12.34 9.69 -17.45
C ARG A 92 11.37 10.32 -16.45
N ILE A 93 11.60 11.59 -16.12
CA ILE A 93 10.76 12.31 -15.14
C ILE A 93 9.28 12.34 -15.55
N HIS A 94 8.98 12.40 -16.84
CA HIS A 94 7.58 12.37 -17.29
C HIS A 94 6.94 10.98 -17.12
N ASP A 95 7.68 9.89 -17.37
CA ASP A 95 7.19 8.53 -17.12
C ASP A 95 6.76 8.38 -15.64
N LEU A 96 7.50 9.00 -14.71
CA LEU A 96 7.16 9.01 -13.28
C LEU A 96 5.90 9.80 -12.95
N ARG A 97 5.64 10.89 -13.68
CA ARG A 97 4.42 11.69 -13.50
C ARG A 97 3.19 10.89 -13.90
N ASP A 98 3.30 10.16 -15.01
CA ASP A 98 2.21 9.36 -15.56
C ASP A 98 1.93 8.14 -14.65
N LEU A 99 2.98 7.42 -14.22
CA LEU A 99 2.88 6.35 -13.22
C LEU A 99 2.24 6.81 -11.90
N ARG A 100 2.56 8.03 -11.45
CA ARG A 100 1.97 8.62 -10.24
C ARG A 100 0.48 8.92 -10.43
N ALA A 101 0.05 9.32 -11.63
CA ALA A 101 -1.35 9.60 -11.93
C ALA A 101 -2.20 8.32 -12.07
N GLU A 102 -1.60 7.23 -12.52
CA GLU A 102 -2.26 5.93 -12.66
C GLU A 102 -2.38 5.17 -11.34
N SER A 103 -1.50 5.45 -10.37
CA SER A 103 -1.47 4.80 -9.06
C SER A 103 -2.82 4.87 -8.32
N ILE A 104 -3.14 3.82 -7.56
CA ILE A 104 -4.34 3.78 -6.71
C ILE A 104 -4.31 4.96 -5.74
N GLY A 105 -5.39 5.75 -5.72
CA GLY A 105 -5.50 6.91 -4.84
C GLY A 105 -4.60 8.09 -5.24
N ALA A 106 -4.20 8.18 -6.51
CA ALA A 106 -3.44 9.32 -7.03
C ALA A 106 -4.13 10.66 -6.72
N GLU A 107 -3.35 11.67 -6.29
CA GLU A 107 -3.86 12.99 -5.89
C GLU A 107 -4.39 13.85 -7.05
N THR A 108 -4.26 13.38 -8.29
CA THR A 108 -4.77 14.09 -9.47
C THR A 108 -6.28 13.96 -9.52
N ALA A 109 -6.98 15.04 -9.17
CA ALA A 109 -8.43 15.17 -9.09
C ALA A 109 -9.15 15.12 -10.45
N ARG A 110 -8.93 14.06 -11.23
CA ARG A 110 -9.67 13.77 -12.46
C ARG A 110 -10.41 12.45 -12.28
N GLY A 111 -11.72 12.53 -12.03
CA GLY A 111 -12.59 11.35 -12.00
C GLY A 111 -13.99 11.66 -11.49
N ASP A 112 -15.00 11.30 -12.29
CA ASP A 112 -16.45 11.41 -12.05
C ASP A 112 -16.98 10.43 -10.99
N SER A 113 -16.10 9.74 -10.27
CA SER A 113 -16.47 8.71 -9.28
C SER A 113 -17.09 9.27 -7.99
N LYS A 114 -17.24 10.59 -7.88
CA LYS A 114 -17.90 11.22 -6.72
C LYS A 114 -19.39 10.90 -6.65
N ASP A 115 -20.00 10.52 -7.77
CA ASP A 115 -21.45 10.34 -7.85
C ASP A 115 -21.95 8.90 -7.67
N GLU A 116 -21.06 7.95 -7.44
CA GLU A 116 -21.45 6.58 -7.09
C GLU A 116 -22.11 6.54 -5.69
N PRO A 117 -23.38 6.10 -5.54
CA PRO A 117 -24.08 6.08 -4.26
C PRO A 117 -23.35 5.28 -3.18
N ALA A 118 -22.83 4.10 -3.53
CA ALA A 118 -22.07 3.24 -2.62
C ALA A 118 -20.83 3.93 -2.03
N ILE A 119 -20.16 4.79 -2.81
CA ILE A 119 -18.98 5.53 -2.33
C ILE A 119 -19.42 6.63 -1.35
N LYS A 120 -20.53 7.32 -1.65
CA LYS A 120 -21.11 8.33 -0.73
C LYS A 120 -21.53 7.70 0.60
N GLU A 121 -22.13 6.52 0.56
CA GLU A 121 -22.53 5.78 1.75
C GLU A 121 -21.34 5.38 2.61
N ILE A 122 -20.28 4.82 2.01
CA ILE A 122 -19.04 4.49 2.73
C ILE A 122 -18.45 5.75 3.38
N LEU A 123 -18.34 6.86 2.63
CA LEU A 123 -17.82 8.12 3.16
C LEU A 123 -18.64 8.65 4.34
N ALA A 124 -19.97 8.61 4.24
CA ALA A 124 -20.87 9.02 5.32
C ALA A 124 -20.73 8.12 6.56
N ALA A 125 -20.59 6.81 6.36
CA ALA A 125 -20.46 5.82 7.43
C ALA A 125 -19.16 5.96 8.24
N LEU A 126 -18.11 6.59 7.66
CA LEU A 126 -16.83 6.82 8.34
C LEU A 126 -16.92 7.85 9.47
N LYS A 127 -17.91 8.75 9.46
CA LYS A 127 -18.13 9.79 10.49
C LYS A 127 -16.82 10.51 10.89
N LEU A 128 -16.08 10.98 9.88
CA LEU A 128 -14.73 11.51 10.04
C LEU A 128 -14.67 12.75 10.93
N LYS A 129 -13.74 12.76 11.90
CA LYS A 129 -13.48 13.88 12.79
C LYS A 129 -11.96 14.06 13.01
N PRO A 130 -11.41 15.29 12.84
CA PRO A 130 -12.03 16.44 12.18
C PRO A 130 -12.41 16.12 10.72
N SER A 131 -13.25 16.96 10.09
CA SER A 131 -13.59 16.79 8.68
C SER A 131 -12.37 16.98 7.78
N LEU A 132 -12.36 16.26 6.65
CA LEU A 132 -11.30 16.40 5.66
C LEU A 132 -11.50 17.68 4.83
N SER A 133 -10.40 18.19 4.28
CA SER A 133 -10.49 19.22 3.25
C SER A 133 -11.13 18.65 1.98
N LYS A 134 -11.71 19.51 1.12
CA LYS A 134 -12.28 19.07 -0.19
C LYS A 134 -11.28 18.27 -1.03
N ARG A 135 -9.98 18.59 -0.92
CA ARG A 135 -8.89 17.88 -1.61
C ARG A 135 -8.68 16.50 -1.02
N ASP A 136 -8.52 16.40 0.31
CA ASP A 136 -8.25 15.11 0.97
C ASP A 136 -9.46 14.16 0.87
N GLU A 137 -10.68 14.70 0.91
CA GLU A 137 -11.89 13.93 0.65
C GLU A 137 -11.91 13.39 -0.79
N ALA A 138 -11.56 14.20 -1.79
CA ALA A 138 -11.48 13.73 -3.18
C ALA A 138 -10.44 12.60 -3.36
N VAL A 139 -9.30 12.67 -2.66
CA VAL A 139 -8.31 11.59 -2.64
C VAL A 139 -8.88 10.32 -2.02
N LEU A 140 -9.59 10.45 -0.89
CA LEU A 140 -10.25 9.33 -0.24
C LEU A 140 -11.34 8.71 -1.12
N THR A 141 -12.19 9.52 -1.78
CA THR A 141 -13.19 9.05 -2.75
C THR A 141 -12.53 8.26 -3.88
N ARG A 142 -11.46 8.80 -4.47
CA ARG A 142 -10.73 8.13 -5.56
C ARG A 142 -10.13 6.81 -5.10
N TYR A 143 -9.54 6.78 -3.91
CA TYR A 143 -9.01 5.56 -3.31
C TYR A 143 -10.11 4.49 -3.13
N ILE A 144 -11.29 4.86 -2.61
CA ILE A 144 -12.42 3.94 -2.46
C ILE A 144 -12.83 3.38 -3.84
N ALA A 145 -12.95 4.23 -4.86
CA ALA A 145 -13.29 3.82 -6.22
C ALA A 145 -12.24 2.85 -6.83
N ASP A 146 -10.97 3.20 -6.70
CA ASP A 146 -9.84 2.38 -7.17
C ASP A 146 -9.82 1.01 -6.45
N MET A 147 -9.95 1.01 -5.12
CA MET A 147 -9.97 -0.22 -4.33
C MET A 147 -11.19 -1.09 -4.62
N ARG A 148 -12.35 -0.49 -4.93
CA ARG A 148 -13.53 -1.24 -5.40
C ARG A 148 -13.27 -1.96 -6.71
N ARG A 149 -12.63 -1.30 -7.68
CA ARG A 149 -12.23 -1.96 -8.93
C ARG A 149 -11.23 -3.09 -8.67
N ALA A 150 -10.24 -2.86 -7.82
CA ALA A 150 -9.24 -3.87 -7.48
C ALA A 150 -9.83 -5.07 -6.72
N LEU A 151 -10.72 -4.85 -5.76
CA LEU A 151 -11.41 -5.92 -5.03
C LEU A 151 -12.35 -6.71 -5.93
N ARG A 152 -13.04 -6.06 -6.88
CA ARG A 152 -13.84 -6.76 -7.89
C ARG A 152 -12.98 -7.68 -8.76
N GLU A 153 -11.78 -7.25 -9.14
CA GLU A 153 -10.83 -8.11 -9.86
C GLU A 153 -10.35 -9.27 -9.01
N VAL A 154 -10.09 -9.05 -7.71
CA VAL A 154 -9.78 -10.12 -6.76
C VAL A 154 -10.94 -11.12 -6.69
N THR A 155 -12.18 -10.66 -6.53
CA THR A 155 -13.35 -11.56 -6.59
C THR A 155 -13.40 -12.31 -7.91
N ARG A 156 -13.18 -11.66 -9.05
CA ARG A 156 -13.22 -12.31 -10.38
C ARG A 156 -12.22 -13.46 -10.50
N VAL A 157 -10.96 -13.22 -10.10
CA VAL A 157 -9.88 -14.22 -10.27
C VAL A 157 -9.91 -15.33 -9.22
N LEU A 158 -10.52 -15.11 -8.05
CA LEU A 158 -10.63 -16.14 -7.03
C LEU A 158 -11.52 -17.31 -7.48
N ALA A 159 -11.07 -18.53 -7.27
CA ALA A 159 -11.88 -19.74 -7.45
C ALA A 159 -13.04 -19.77 -6.43
N PRO A 160 -14.13 -20.51 -6.69
CA PRO A 160 -15.17 -20.75 -5.68
C PRO A 160 -14.57 -21.31 -4.39
N GLY A 161 -14.88 -20.69 -3.24
CA GLY A 161 -14.28 -21.04 -1.94
C GLY A 161 -12.84 -20.54 -1.74
N GLY A 162 -12.27 -19.82 -2.72
CA GLY A 162 -10.98 -19.17 -2.59
C GLY A 162 -11.02 -18.01 -1.60
N GLU A 163 -9.84 -17.67 -1.05
CA GLU A 163 -9.72 -16.68 0.01
C GLU A 163 -8.86 -15.48 -0.39
N ALA A 164 -9.16 -14.31 0.18
CA ALA A 164 -8.33 -13.12 0.08
C ALA A 164 -7.93 -12.63 1.47
N VAL A 165 -6.62 -12.45 1.67
CA VAL A 165 -6.03 -11.93 2.90
C VAL A 165 -5.43 -10.55 2.64
N TYR A 166 -5.91 -9.56 3.38
CA TYR A 166 -5.48 -8.18 3.31
C TYR A 166 -4.79 -7.76 4.61
N VAL A 167 -3.54 -7.33 4.51
CA VAL A 167 -2.78 -6.72 5.61
C VAL A 167 -2.85 -5.20 5.47
N LEU A 168 -3.50 -4.55 6.43
CA LEU A 168 -3.87 -3.13 6.36
C LEU A 168 -3.34 -2.39 7.56
N GLY A 169 -2.95 -1.13 7.36
CA GLY A 169 -2.69 -0.21 8.46
C GLY A 169 -3.69 0.92 8.48
N GLU A 170 -4.12 1.24 9.69
CA GLU A 170 -5.06 2.34 9.92
C GLU A 170 -4.34 3.68 9.82
N ASN A 171 -4.83 4.59 8.98
CA ASN A 171 -4.12 5.82 8.69
C ASN A 171 -4.73 7.06 9.37
N THR A 172 -3.97 8.15 9.41
CA THR A 172 -4.41 9.48 9.84
C THR A 172 -4.01 10.50 8.76
N ILE A 173 -4.98 11.21 8.19
CA ILE A 173 -4.73 12.30 7.24
C ILE A 173 -5.00 13.62 7.95
N ARG A 174 -3.97 14.47 8.09
CA ARG A 174 -4.07 15.82 8.70
C ARG A 174 -4.82 15.85 10.05
N GLY A 175 -4.65 14.81 10.87
CA GLY A 175 -5.30 14.68 12.18
C GLY A 175 -6.65 13.93 12.15
N THR A 176 -7.23 13.68 10.97
CA THR A 176 -8.41 12.85 10.80
C THR A 176 -8.03 11.38 10.74
N TYR A 177 -8.51 10.60 11.71
CA TYR A 177 -8.30 9.15 11.73
C TYR A 177 -9.19 8.45 10.71
N ILE A 178 -8.58 7.63 9.85
CA ILE A 178 -9.26 6.88 8.78
C ILE A 178 -9.11 5.39 9.03
N ARG A 179 -10.26 4.74 9.22
CA ARG A 179 -10.36 3.28 9.42
C ARG A 179 -10.31 2.55 8.08
N ASN A 180 -9.13 2.47 7.47
CA ASN A 180 -8.90 1.75 6.21
C ASN A 180 -9.44 0.32 6.25
N SER A 181 -9.29 -0.37 7.39
CA SER A 181 -9.83 -1.74 7.52
C SER A 181 -11.34 -1.80 7.31
N ARG A 182 -12.07 -0.81 7.82
CA ARG A 182 -13.53 -0.71 7.63
C ARG A 182 -13.87 -0.45 6.17
N ILE A 183 -13.18 0.49 5.53
CA ILE A 183 -13.39 0.80 4.11
C ILE A 183 -13.24 -0.47 3.25
N ILE A 184 -12.18 -1.25 3.50
CA ILE A 184 -11.93 -2.48 2.74
C ILE A 184 -13.01 -3.54 3.02
N CYS A 185 -13.48 -3.70 4.26
CA CYS A 185 -14.61 -4.60 4.55
C CYS A 185 -15.86 -4.24 3.75
N GLU A 186 -16.28 -2.98 3.78
CA GLU A 186 -17.50 -2.51 3.11
C GLU A 186 -17.39 -2.69 1.59
N ILE A 187 -16.22 -2.35 1.01
CA ILE A 187 -15.97 -2.57 -0.42
C ILE A 187 -15.96 -4.07 -0.78
N ALA A 188 -15.34 -4.90 0.06
CA ALA A 188 -15.26 -6.34 -0.18
C ALA A 188 -16.66 -6.98 -0.19
N GLU A 189 -17.51 -6.61 0.76
CA GLU A 189 -18.92 -7.03 0.82
C GLU A 189 -19.69 -6.62 -0.44
N LEU A 190 -19.54 -5.37 -0.89
CA LEU A 190 -20.12 -4.89 -2.16
C LEU A 190 -19.60 -5.64 -3.39
N CYS A 191 -18.41 -6.25 -3.31
CA CYS A 191 -17.81 -7.04 -4.38
C CYS A 191 -18.08 -8.55 -4.24
N GLY A 192 -18.98 -8.96 -3.33
CA GLY A 192 -19.36 -10.35 -3.13
C GLY A 192 -18.38 -11.18 -2.29
N LEU A 193 -17.48 -10.55 -1.54
CA LEU A 193 -16.59 -11.23 -0.61
C LEU A 193 -17.15 -11.13 0.82
N ARG A 194 -17.05 -12.21 1.58
CA ARG A 194 -17.52 -12.26 2.97
C ARG A 194 -16.35 -12.28 3.94
N LEU A 195 -16.38 -11.41 4.96
CA LEU A 195 -15.39 -11.42 6.02
C LEU A 195 -15.47 -12.73 6.82
N LYS A 196 -14.33 -13.43 6.91
CA LYS A 196 -14.15 -14.66 7.68
C LYS A 196 -13.45 -14.40 9.00
N GLU A 197 -12.39 -13.61 8.96
CA GLU A 197 -11.58 -13.33 10.14
C GLU A 197 -11.02 -11.90 10.11
N ARG A 198 -10.94 -11.30 11.29
CA ARG A 198 -10.28 -10.01 11.51
C ARG A 198 -9.35 -10.11 12.71
N ARG A 199 -8.05 -9.95 12.47
CA ARG A 199 -7.02 -9.86 13.52
C ARG A 199 -6.46 -8.46 13.58
N VAL A 200 -6.18 -7.98 14.79
CA VAL A 200 -5.60 -6.64 15.01
C VAL A 200 -4.32 -6.78 15.82
N ARG A 201 -3.25 -6.16 15.34
CA ARG A 201 -1.95 -6.11 16.01
C ARG A 201 -1.53 -4.67 16.25
N ASN A 202 -1.05 -4.37 17.45
CA ASN A 202 -0.45 -3.08 17.76
C ASN A 202 1.00 -3.03 17.24
N LEU A 203 1.36 -1.94 16.57
CA LEU A 203 2.72 -1.72 16.06
C LEU A 203 3.54 -0.92 17.09
N PRO A 204 4.58 -1.52 17.71
CA PRO A 204 5.37 -0.85 18.74
C PRO A 204 6.11 0.38 18.16
N ALA A 205 6.14 1.47 18.92
CA ALA A 205 6.65 2.76 18.45
C ALA A 205 8.16 2.76 18.12
N ASN A 206 8.92 1.87 18.76
CA ASN A 206 10.39 1.81 18.72
C ASN A 206 10.98 0.94 17.58
N ARG A 207 10.16 0.19 16.83
CA ARG A 207 10.61 -0.66 15.70
C ARG A 207 10.22 -0.09 14.33
N ARG A 208 9.95 1.21 14.27
CA ARG A 208 9.54 1.88 13.04
C ARG A 208 10.74 2.26 12.19
N TYR A 209 10.59 2.08 10.88
CA TYR A 209 11.57 2.46 9.87
C TYR A 209 11.92 3.97 9.95
N LEU A 210 10.97 4.82 10.37
CA LEU A 210 11.19 6.21 10.81
C LEU A 210 10.59 6.38 12.22
N PRO A 211 11.38 6.24 13.30
CA PRO A 211 10.89 6.45 14.65
C PRO A 211 10.53 7.94 14.83
N PRO A 212 9.43 8.27 15.52
CA PRO A 212 9.10 9.66 15.83
C PRO A 212 10.21 10.28 16.70
N PRO A 213 10.51 11.58 16.55
CA PRO A 213 11.49 12.25 17.40
C PRO A 213 11.05 12.20 18.87
N SER A 214 12.01 12.04 19.77
CA SER A 214 11.82 11.83 21.21
C SER A 214 11.35 13.07 21.99
N SER A 215 11.10 14.21 21.34
CA SER A 215 10.71 15.45 22.03
C SER A 215 9.19 15.54 22.28
N ARG A 216 8.81 15.98 23.49
CA ARG A 216 7.42 16.16 23.97
C ARG A 216 6.54 17.09 23.11
N LYS A 217 7.08 17.77 22.09
CA LYS A 217 6.34 18.64 21.15
C LYS A 217 5.91 17.93 19.84
N ALA A 218 5.98 16.59 19.76
CA ALA A 218 5.62 15.81 18.57
C ALA A 218 4.15 15.33 18.55
N ASN A 219 3.16 16.21 18.82
CA ASN A 219 1.75 15.82 18.79
C ASN A 219 1.25 15.37 17.39
N SER A 220 1.88 15.84 16.30
CA SER A 220 1.48 15.48 14.94
C SER A 220 2.10 14.17 14.41
N MET A 221 3.28 13.77 14.88
CA MET A 221 3.97 12.55 14.40
C MET A 221 3.61 11.29 15.19
N ASN A 222 3.19 11.43 16.45
CA ASN A 222 2.69 10.32 17.28
C ASN A 222 1.32 9.75 16.81
N ALA A 223 0.67 10.40 15.83
CA ALA A 223 -0.65 10.04 15.31
C ALA A 223 -0.62 9.08 14.10
N ARG A 224 0.57 8.68 13.61
CA ARG A 224 0.72 7.77 12.46
C ARG A 224 0.60 6.29 12.85
N MET A 225 -0.11 5.52 12.01
CA MET A 225 -0.36 4.06 12.05
C MET A 225 0.06 3.34 13.34
N ARG A 226 -0.89 3.14 14.27
CA ARG A 226 -0.64 2.40 15.52
C ARG A 226 -1.09 0.94 15.47
N ARG A 227 -1.92 0.59 14.48
CA ARG A 227 -2.54 -0.72 14.34
C ARG A 227 -2.38 -1.24 12.92
N GLU A 228 -1.98 -2.50 12.83
CA GLU A 228 -2.09 -3.33 11.65
C GLU A 228 -3.30 -4.24 11.84
N VAL A 229 -4.08 -4.43 10.78
CA VAL A 229 -5.29 -5.22 10.74
C VAL A 229 -5.14 -6.23 9.62
N VAL A 230 -5.28 -7.50 9.94
CA VAL A 230 -5.32 -8.59 8.95
C VAL A 230 -6.78 -8.98 8.78
N LEU A 231 -7.28 -8.89 7.55
CA LEU A 231 -8.62 -9.29 7.17
C LEU A 231 -8.52 -10.52 6.26
N ALA A 232 -9.27 -11.57 6.56
CA ALA A 232 -9.45 -12.72 5.68
C ALA A 232 -10.89 -12.71 5.16
N PHE A 233 -11.04 -12.85 3.85
CA PHE A 233 -12.31 -12.91 3.14
C PHE A 233 -12.43 -14.23 2.39
N ALA A 234 -13.65 -14.73 2.25
CA ALA A 234 -13.98 -15.83 1.34
C ALA A 234 -14.85 -15.32 0.20
N LYS A 235 -14.63 -15.88 -1.00
CA LYS A 235 -15.53 -15.76 -2.14
C LYS A 235 -16.70 -16.73 -2.04
#